data_AF-A0A183VFZ8-F1
#
_entry.id   AF-A0A183VFZ8-F1
#
_cell.length_a   1.000
_cell.length_b   1.000
_cell.length_c   1.000
_cell.angle_alpha   90.00
_cell.angle_beta   90.00
_cell.angle_gamma   90.00
#
_symmetry.space_group_name_H-M   'P 1'
#
loop_
_entity.id
_entity.type
_entity.pdbx_description
1 polymer ?
#
loop_
_entity_poly.entity_id
_entity_poly.type
_entity_poly.pdbx_seq_one_letter_code
_entity_poly.pdbx_strand_id
1 'polypeptide(L)'
;MPSRDPFTENIRYFANLCLPFQEQPAVVTAPPIEHRVEQTVTVNWNQFEVQLLDLTSAMYYILKDEIPRRQVIEGENMKALKLWIHMLKKYAPGTVPIRRLFYRLNEWLSPAQQVSAEQWIAEVDSVQSDLGYPLPTNMTWLACRGSKPYVRGYSCGIWTLLHAVTVQAYKIEENSE
;
A
#
# COMPACT_ATOMS: atom_id res chain seq x y z
N MET A 1 -32.86 35.79 37.86
CA MET A 1 -32.49 34.99 39.06
C MET A 1 -32.36 33.53 38.62
N PRO A 2 -31.34 32.80 39.11
CA PRO A 2 -30.48 31.99 38.26
C PRO A 2 -31.14 30.70 37.74
N SER A 3 -30.80 30.38 36.49
CA SER A 3 -31.10 29.16 35.74
C SER A 3 -30.43 27.94 36.37
N ARG A 4 -31.20 26.87 36.58
CA ARG A 4 -30.74 25.57 37.06
C ARG A 4 -30.23 24.75 35.88
N ASP A 5 -28.95 24.36 35.91
CA ASP A 5 -28.35 23.49 34.89
C ASP A 5 -28.81 22.03 35.06
N PRO A 6 -29.23 21.35 33.99
CA PRO A 6 -29.73 19.97 34.03
C PRO A 6 -28.64 18.89 34.16
N PHE A 7 -27.40 19.28 34.47
CA PHE A 7 -26.26 18.35 34.60
C PHE A 7 -26.01 17.85 36.04
N THR A 8 -26.63 18.44 37.07
CA THR A 8 -26.37 18.06 38.47
C THR A 8 -27.36 17.04 39.05
N GLU A 9 -28.46 16.75 38.36
CA GLU A 9 -29.52 15.86 38.87
C GLU A 9 -29.24 14.36 38.58
N ASN A 10 -28.40 14.05 37.58
CA ASN A 10 -28.05 12.68 37.20
C ASN A 10 -26.93 12.02 38.03
N ILE A 11 -26.18 12.79 38.83
CA ILE A 11 -25.09 12.22 39.67
C ILE A 11 -25.64 11.59 40.95
N ARG A 12 -26.85 11.99 41.39
CA ARG A 12 -27.47 11.46 42.63
C ARG A 12 -28.22 10.13 42.43
N TYR A 13 -28.59 9.79 41.20
CA TYR A 13 -29.33 8.55 40.91
C TYR A 13 -28.44 7.30 40.90
N PHE A 14 -27.16 7.43 40.54
CA PHE A 14 -26.22 6.30 40.48
C PHE A 14 -25.55 5.93 41.80
N ALA A 15 -25.59 6.80 42.81
CA ALA A 15 -24.94 6.58 44.10
C ALA A 15 -25.70 5.62 45.05
N ASN A 16 -26.97 5.31 44.76
CA ASN A 16 -27.85 4.50 45.63
C ASN A 16 -28.04 3.04 45.17
N LEU A 17 -27.24 2.56 44.20
CA LEU A 17 -27.31 1.17 43.71
C LEU A 17 -26.13 0.27 44.16
N CYS A 18 -25.17 0.81 44.92
CA CYS A 18 -24.16 -0.02 45.57
C CYS A 18 -24.72 -0.61 46.86
N LEU A 19 -25.37 -1.77 46.76
CA LEU A 19 -25.58 -2.64 47.91
C LEU A 19 -24.21 -3.06 48.50
N PRO A 20 -24.09 -3.26 49.83
CA PRO A 20 -22.88 -3.77 50.41
C PRO A 20 -22.64 -5.20 49.90
N PHE A 21 -21.52 -5.41 49.21
CA PHE A 21 -21.07 -6.73 48.77
C PHE A 21 -20.70 -7.56 50.01
N GLN A 22 -21.53 -8.55 50.35
CA GLN A 22 -21.17 -9.58 51.33
C GLN A 22 -20.06 -10.45 50.73
N GLU A 23 -18.86 -10.42 51.31
CA GLU A 23 -17.80 -11.38 51.02
C GLU A 23 -18.26 -12.80 51.42
N GLN A 24 -18.47 -13.67 50.44
CA GLN A 24 -18.45 -15.11 50.64
C GLN A 24 -17.12 -15.64 50.09
N PRO A 25 -16.37 -16.48 50.83
CA PRO A 25 -15.10 -17.03 50.35
C PRO A 25 -15.39 -18.16 49.37
N ALA A 26 -15.67 -17.83 48.12
CA ALA A 26 -15.58 -18.80 47.04
C ALA A 26 -14.08 -19.01 46.76
N VAL A 27 -13.54 -20.15 47.19
CA VAL A 27 -12.22 -20.62 46.75
C VAL A 27 -12.31 -20.87 45.25
N VAL A 28 -11.96 -19.86 44.45
CA VAL A 28 -11.78 -20.00 43.00
C VAL A 28 -10.41 -20.63 42.81
N THR A 29 -10.38 -21.96 42.69
CA THR A 29 -9.19 -22.62 42.12
C THR A 29 -9.15 -22.24 40.65
N ALA A 30 -8.11 -21.50 40.25
CA ALA A 30 -7.85 -21.20 38.85
C ALA A 30 -7.80 -22.53 38.06
N PRO A 31 -8.41 -22.61 36.86
CA PRO A 31 -8.25 -23.79 36.02
C PRO A 31 -6.74 -23.97 35.72
N PRO A 32 -6.28 -25.23 35.54
CA PRO A 32 -4.89 -25.49 35.20
C PRO A 32 -4.45 -24.62 34.03
N ILE A 33 -3.32 -23.92 34.16
CA ILE A 33 -2.69 -23.26 33.02
C ILE A 33 -2.24 -24.37 32.09
N GLU A 34 -3.10 -24.69 31.11
CA GLU A 34 -2.71 -25.51 29.98
C GLU A 34 -1.62 -24.72 29.27
N HIS A 35 -0.38 -25.21 29.35
CA HIS A 35 0.73 -24.64 28.60
C HIS A 35 0.31 -24.64 27.13
N ARG A 36 -0.09 -23.47 26.62
CA ARG A 36 -0.29 -23.25 25.19
C ARG A 36 1.02 -23.64 24.55
N VAL A 37 1.05 -24.80 23.90
CA VAL A 37 2.16 -25.25 23.09
C VAL A 37 2.41 -24.11 22.11
N GLU A 38 3.53 -23.41 22.30
CA GLU A 38 3.99 -22.39 21.40
C GLU A 38 4.27 -23.12 20.09
N GLN A 39 3.27 -23.17 19.22
CA GLN A 39 3.43 -23.76 17.91
C GLN A 39 4.51 -22.92 17.21
N THR A 40 5.71 -23.47 17.14
CA THR A 40 6.79 -22.91 16.35
C THR A 40 6.36 -23.04 14.90
N VAL A 41 5.62 -22.05 14.39
CA VAL A 41 5.28 -21.95 12.98
C VAL A 41 6.61 -21.81 12.27
N THR A 42 7.01 -22.84 11.53
CA THR A 42 8.21 -22.79 10.70
C THR A 42 7.98 -21.74 9.61
N VAL A 43 8.54 -20.55 9.81
CA VAL A 43 8.42 -19.45 8.85
C VAL A 43 9.33 -19.76 7.66
N ASN A 44 8.74 -19.99 6.50
CA ASN A 44 9.50 -20.03 5.26
C ASN A 44 9.85 -18.58 4.87
N TRP A 45 11.12 -18.19 5.02
CA TRP A 45 11.57 -16.83 4.71
C TRP A 45 11.56 -16.52 3.21
N ASN A 46 11.62 -17.55 2.35
CA ASN A 46 11.58 -17.38 0.90
C ASN A 46 10.24 -16.73 0.45
N GLN A 47 9.18 -16.88 1.25
CA GLN A 47 7.91 -16.22 0.97
C GLN A 47 7.98 -14.68 1.09
N PHE A 48 9.01 -14.14 1.76
CA PHE A 48 9.23 -12.71 1.96
C PHE A 48 10.35 -12.15 1.08
N GLU A 49 10.96 -12.98 0.25
CA GLU A 49 11.87 -12.50 -0.79
C GLU A 49 11.13 -11.59 -1.76
N VAL A 50 11.84 -10.59 -2.30
CA VAL A 50 11.26 -9.64 -3.25
C VAL A 50 10.80 -10.37 -4.51
N GLN A 51 9.49 -10.41 -4.73
CA GLN A 51 8.89 -11.06 -5.90
C GLN A 51 8.66 -10.05 -7.00
N LEU A 52 9.10 -10.38 -8.23
CA LEU A 52 8.82 -9.54 -9.40
C LEU A 52 7.30 -9.36 -9.61
N LEU A 53 6.50 -10.36 -9.26
CA LEU A 53 5.04 -10.31 -9.34
C LEU A 53 4.42 -9.20 -8.47
N ASP A 54 4.92 -9.03 -7.24
CA ASP A 54 4.46 -7.97 -6.34
C ASP A 54 4.85 -6.58 -6.89
N LEU A 55 6.07 -6.47 -7.43
CA LEU A 55 6.59 -5.24 -8.01
C LEU A 55 5.79 -4.82 -9.26
N THR A 56 5.54 -5.75 -10.18
CA THR A 56 4.78 -5.45 -11.41
C THR A 56 3.31 -5.20 -11.11
N SER A 57 2.72 -5.86 -10.11
CA SER A 57 1.36 -5.54 -9.63
C SER A 57 1.29 -4.13 -9.02
N ALA A 58 2.30 -3.71 -8.25
CA ALA A 58 2.38 -2.35 -7.72
C ALA A 58 2.54 -1.29 -8.81
N MET A 59 3.37 -1.58 -9.83
CA MET A 59 3.50 -0.73 -11.02
C MET A 59 2.18 -0.62 -11.78
N TYR A 60 1.49 -1.73 -12.01
CA TYR A 60 0.20 -1.72 -12.70
C TYR A 60 -0.84 -0.89 -11.92
N TYR A 61 -0.98 -1.15 -10.62
CA TYR A 61 -1.96 -0.47 -9.76
C TYR A 61 -1.73 1.05 -9.71
N ILE A 62 -0.47 1.51 -9.60
CA ILE A 62 -0.23 2.96 -9.59
C ILE A 62 -0.60 3.61 -10.94
N LEU A 63 -0.33 2.93 -12.06
CA LEU A 63 -0.67 3.43 -13.39
C LEU A 63 -2.18 3.42 -13.66
N LYS A 64 -2.91 2.40 -13.22
CA LYS A 64 -4.33 2.20 -13.57
C LYS A 64 -5.31 2.70 -12.51
N ASP A 65 -4.92 2.73 -11.24
CA ASP A 65 -5.84 3.04 -10.13
C ASP A 65 -5.47 4.34 -9.41
N GLU A 66 -4.19 4.61 -9.16
CA GLU A 66 -3.78 5.77 -8.34
C GLU A 66 -3.62 7.07 -9.14
N ILE A 67 -2.90 7.04 -10.25
CA ILE A 67 -2.69 8.23 -11.09
C ILE A 67 -4.01 8.79 -11.65
N PRO A 68 -4.92 7.99 -12.24
CA PRO A 68 -6.18 8.51 -12.79
C PRO A 68 -7.24 8.90 -11.73
N ARG A 69 -6.94 8.82 -10.41
CA ARG A 69 -7.82 9.43 -9.39
C ARG A 69 -7.97 10.93 -9.58
N ARG A 70 -6.99 11.58 -10.21
CA ARG A 70 -7.04 12.99 -10.59
C ARG A 70 -7.54 13.11 -12.03
N GLN A 71 -8.68 13.76 -12.22
CA GLN A 71 -9.32 13.93 -13.53
C GLN A 71 -8.45 14.74 -14.49
N VAL A 72 -7.75 15.75 -13.99
CA VAL A 72 -6.77 16.54 -14.74
C VAL A 72 -5.47 16.61 -13.93
N ILE A 73 -4.35 16.29 -14.57
CA ILE A 73 -3.01 16.27 -13.99
C ILE A 73 -2.22 17.40 -14.64
N GLU A 74 -1.96 18.46 -13.86
CA GLU A 74 -1.28 19.68 -14.32
C GLU A 74 -0.39 20.27 -13.20
N GLY A 75 0.38 21.31 -13.51
CA GLY A 75 1.21 22.03 -12.53
C GLY A 75 2.20 21.14 -11.78
N GLU A 76 2.20 21.22 -10.45
CA GLU A 76 3.08 20.41 -9.59
C GLU A 76 2.82 18.91 -9.72
N ASN A 77 1.57 18.49 -9.91
CA ASN A 77 1.22 17.08 -10.10
C ASN A 77 1.80 16.54 -11.42
N MET A 78 1.77 17.34 -12.48
CA MET A 78 2.41 16.97 -13.75
C MET A 78 3.94 16.86 -13.60
N LYS A 79 4.57 17.79 -12.87
CA LYS A 79 6.00 17.70 -12.56
C LYS A 79 6.33 16.43 -11.79
N ALA A 80 5.55 16.10 -10.76
CA ALA A 80 5.71 14.89 -9.97
C ALA A 80 5.54 13.63 -10.81
N LEU A 81 4.52 13.59 -11.69
CA LEU A 81 4.28 12.46 -12.60
C LEU A 81 5.46 12.25 -13.57
N LYS A 82 5.98 13.33 -14.17
CA LYS A 82 7.16 13.24 -15.04
C LYS A 82 8.38 12.68 -14.30
N LEU A 83 8.65 13.18 -13.09
CA LEU A 83 9.77 12.68 -12.27
C LEU A 83 9.57 11.22 -11.86
N TRP A 84 8.34 10.84 -11.51
CA TRP A 84 7.99 9.47 -11.16
C TRP A 84 8.23 8.49 -12.32
N ILE A 85 7.70 8.80 -13.51
CA ILE A 85 7.87 7.95 -14.69
C ILE A 85 9.33 7.94 -15.17
N HIS A 86 10.04 9.06 -15.06
CA HIS A 86 11.47 9.13 -15.35
C HIS A 86 12.30 8.23 -14.41
N MET A 87 11.98 8.24 -13.12
CA MET A 87 12.61 7.37 -12.12
C MET A 87 12.36 5.90 -12.45
N LEU A 88 11.11 5.52 -12.75
CA LEU A 88 10.79 4.14 -13.11
C LEU A 88 11.48 3.72 -14.43
N LYS A 89 11.54 4.60 -15.44
CA LYS A 89 12.28 4.34 -16.67
C LYS A 89 13.74 3.95 -16.41
N LYS A 90 14.41 4.65 -15.48
CA LYS A 90 15.85 4.46 -15.22
C LYS A 90 16.13 3.32 -14.24
N TYR A 91 15.30 3.16 -13.22
CA TYR A 91 15.63 2.32 -12.05
C TYR A 91 14.64 1.18 -11.77
N ALA A 92 13.51 1.10 -12.48
CA ALA A 92 12.53 0.04 -12.20
C ALA A 92 13.12 -1.36 -12.43
N PRO A 93 12.99 -2.27 -11.46
CA PRO A 93 13.32 -3.67 -11.66
C PRO A 93 12.33 -4.30 -12.66
N GLY A 94 12.84 -5.01 -13.66
CA GLY A 94 11.97 -5.65 -14.65
C GLY A 94 12.69 -6.10 -15.90
N THR A 95 11.92 -6.77 -16.76
CA THR A 95 12.35 -7.23 -18.08
C THR A 95 12.46 -6.06 -19.07
N VAL A 96 13.07 -6.32 -20.23
CA VAL A 96 13.19 -5.31 -21.30
C VAL A 96 11.84 -4.69 -21.71
N PRO A 97 10.74 -5.47 -21.89
CA PRO A 97 9.42 -4.90 -22.16
C PRO A 97 8.92 -3.90 -21.10
N ILE A 98 9.14 -4.18 -19.80
CA ILE A 98 8.74 -3.28 -18.71
C ILE A 98 9.52 -1.96 -18.80
N ARG A 99 10.83 -2.02 -19.04
CA ARG A 99 11.66 -0.81 -19.23
C ARG A 99 11.22 -0.01 -20.44
N ARG A 100 10.87 -0.68 -21.55
CA ARG A 100 10.33 -0.02 -22.76
C ARG A 100 8.98 0.65 -22.50
N LEU A 101 8.13 0.07 -21.68
CA LEU A 101 6.85 0.69 -21.28
C LEU A 101 7.09 2.04 -20.61
N PHE A 102 7.93 2.09 -19.58
CA PHE A 102 8.23 3.36 -18.89
C PHE A 102 9.01 4.34 -19.76
N TYR A 103 9.86 3.86 -20.68
CA TYR A 103 10.49 4.70 -21.67
C TYR A 103 9.45 5.40 -22.56
N ARG A 104 8.51 4.66 -23.16
CA ARG A 104 7.47 5.24 -24.02
C ARG A 104 6.58 6.25 -23.28
N LEU A 105 6.16 5.92 -22.06
CA LEU A 105 5.38 6.84 -21.21
C LEU A 105 6.18 8.11 -20.88
N ASN A 106 7.48 8.00 -20.61
CA ASN A 106 8.35 9.16 -20.36
C ASN A 106 8.44 10.08 -21.58
N GLU A 107 8.61 9.51 -22.78
CA GLU A 107 8.68 10.29 -24.01
C GLU A 107 7.35 10.99 -24.32
N TRP A 108 6.24 10.30 -24.13
CA TRP A 108 4.90 10.87 -24.32
C TRP A 108 4.61 12.01 -23.33
N LEU A 109 5.01 11.87 -22.06
CA LEU A 109 4.84 12.91 -21.04
C LEU A 109 5.78 14.11 -21.23
N SER A 110 6.94 13.94 -21.89
CA SER A 110 7.96 14.98 -22.01
C SER A 110 7.41 16.33 -22.52
N PRO A 111 6.69 16.40 -23.66
CA PRO A 111 6.10 17.63 -24.16
C PRO A 111 4.79 18.04 -23.45
N ALA A 112 4.13 17.15 -22.71
CA ALA A 112 2.81 17.41 -22.15
C ALA A 112 2.83 18.44 -21.01
N GLN A 113 1.93 19.43 -21.04
CA GLN A 113 1.75 20.39 -19.93
C GLN A 113 0.66 19.95 -18.95
N GLN A 114 -0.39 19.31 -19.46
CA GLN A 114 -1.48 18.71 -18.71
C GLN A 114 -1.92 17.42 -19.37
N VAL A 115 -2.48 16.49 -18.59
CA VAL A 115 -3.04 15.21 -19.06
C VAL A 115 -4.32 14.94 -18.30
N SER A 116 -5.40 14.56 -19.02
CA SER A 116 -6.62 14.04 -18.40
C SER A 116 -6.48 12.58 -17.99
N ALA A 117 -7.28 12.12 -17.03
CA ALA A 117 -7.31 10.73 -16.61
C ALA A 117 -7.62 9.78 -17.79
N GLU A 118 -8.50 10.19 -18.71
CA GLU A 118 -8.87 9.43 -19.90
C GLU A 118 -7.69 9.31 -20.87
N GLN A 119 -6.99 10.41 -21.14
CA GLN A 119 -5.79 10.40 -21.99
C GLN A 119 -4.70 9.52 -21.38
N TRP A 120 -4.51 9.62 -20.07
CA TRP A 120 -3.55 8.80 -19.34
C TRP A 120 -3.87 7.30 -19.47
N ILE A 121 -5.11 6.91 -19.18
CA ILE A 121 -5.56 5.51 -19.26
C ILE A 121 -5.40 4.99 -20.68
N ALA A 122 -5.82 5.76 -21.69
CA ALA A 122 -5.71 5.38 -23.09
C ALA A 122 -4.26 5.17 -23.53
N GLU A 123 -3.34 6.06 -23.13
CA GLU A 123 -1.92 5.91 -23.46
C GLU A 123 -1.31 4.67 -22.76
N VAL A 124 -1.60 4.47 -21.47
CA VAL A 124 -1.12 3.29 -20.73
C VAL A 124 -1.61 2.01 -21.39
N ASP A 125 -2.87 1.93 -21.79
CA ASP A 125 -3.44 0.75 -22.45
C ASP A 125 -2.86 0.56 -23.86
N SER A 126 -2.65 1.63 -24.63
CA SER A 126 -1.99 1.59 -25.93
C SER A 126 -0.56 1.04 -25.82
N VAL A 127 0.24 1.57 -24.88
CA VAL A 127 1.63 1.15 -24.69
C VAL A 127 1.71 -0.29 -24.18
N GLN A 128 0.82 -0.70 -23.28
CA GLN A 128 0.72 -2.09 -22.82
C GLN A 128 0.41 -3.04 -23.97
N SER A 129 -0.60 -2.73 -24.78
CA SER A 129 -1.01 -3.54 -25.93
C SER A 129 0.13 -3.69 -26.95
N ASP A 130 0.78 -2.59 -27.33
CA ASP A 130 1.88 -2.58 -28.29
C ASP A 130 3.10 -3.40 -27.85
N LEU A 131 3.30 -3.53 -26.53
CA LEU A 131 4.43 -4.26 -25.95
C LEU A 131 4.05 -5.67 -25.49
N GLY A 132 2.83 -6.14 -25.77
CA GLY A 132 2.38 -7.49 -25.42
C GLY A 132 2.09 -7.68 -23.93
N TYR A 133 1.52 -6.66 -23.27
CA TYR A 133 1.12 -6.66 -21.86
C TYR A 133 2.26 -6.99 -20.87
N PRO A 134 3.33 -6.17 -20.82
CA PRO A 134 4.46 -6.39 -19.92
C PRO A 134 4.13 -6.31 -18.43
N LEU A 135 3.07 -5.61 -18.01
CA LEU A 135 2.57 -5.63 -16.63
C LEU A 135 1.28 -6.45 -16.56
N PRO A 136 1.01 -7.13 -15.43
CA PRO A 136 -0.15 -8.01 -15.31
C PRO A 136 -1.46 -7.22 -15.36
N THR A 137 -2.45 -7.69 -16.11
CA THR A 137 -3.79 -7.08 -16.18
C THR A 137 -4.57 -7.21 -14.87
N ASN A 138 -4.23 -8.20 -14.03
CA ASN A 138 -4.84 -8.40 -12.72
C ASN A 138 -3.75 -8.39 -11.64
N MET A 139 -3.91 -7.54 -10.61
CA MET A 139 -2.99 -7.54 -9.47
C MET A 139 -3.04 -8.89 -8.75
N THR A 140 -1.87 -9.48 -8.53
CA THR A 140 -1.72 -10.66 -7.68
C THR A 140 -0.54 -10.45 -6.75
N TRP A 141 -0.70 -10.91 -5.50
CA TRP A 141 0.29 -10.68 -4.45
C TRP A 141 0.81 -12.02 -3.94
N LEU A 142 2.13 -12.16 -3.85
CA LEU A 142 2.81 -13.34 -3.31
C LEU A 142 3.46 -13.00 -1.98
N ALA A 143 4.59 -12.30 -1.97
CA ALA A 143 5.23 -11.86 -0.74
C ALA A 143 4.48 -10.71 -0.08
N CYS A 144 3.73 -9.92 -0.84
CA CYS A 144 2.85 -8.87 -0.33
C CYS A 144 1.43 -9.32 0.01
N ARG A 145 1.14 -10.63 -0.07
CA ARG A 145 -0.19 -11.16 0.26
C ARG A 145 -0.52 -10.97 1.74
N GLY A 146 -1.64 -10.33 2.02
CA GLY A 146 -2.20 -10.23 3.35
C GLY A 146 -2.80 -11.53 3.85
N SER A 147 -2.94 -11.67 5.18
CA SER A 147 -3.80 -12.71 5.77
C SER A 147 -5.28 -12.50 5.45
N LYS A 148 -5.66 -11.25 5.18
CA LYS A 148 -7.00 -10.83 4.75
C LYS A 148 -6.88 -9.95 3.49
N PRO A 149 -7.93 -9.84 2.67
CA PRO A 149 -7.87 -9.08 1.41
C PRO A 149 -7.53 -7.59 1.57
N TYR A 150 -7.92 -6.99 2.70
CA TYR A 150 -7.76 -5.55 2.97
C TYR A 150 -6.47 -5.21 3.74
N VAL A 151 -5.62 -6.20 4.04
CA VAL A 151 -4.31 -5.95 4.68
C VAL A 151 -3.20 -6.16 3.67
N ARG A 152 -2.15 -5.33 3.73
CA ARG A 152 -1.00 -5.37 2.81
C ARG A 152 -1.43 -5.08 1.36
N GLY A 153 -1.04 -5.94 0.41
CA GLY A 153 -1.30 -5.73 -1.01
C GLY A 153 -0.53 -4.54 -1.56
N TYR A 154 -1.24 -3.59 -2.16
CA TYR A 154 -0.62 -2.44 -2.84
C TYR A 154 0.34 -1.64 -1.95
N SER A 155 -0.04 -1.37 -0.70
CA SER A 155 0.82 -0.62 0.22
C SER A 155 2.16 -1.32 0.47
N CYS A 156 2.16 -2.65 0.60
CA CYS A 156 3.40 -3.43 0.69
C CYS A 156 4.18 -3.35 -0.62
N GLY A 157 3.53 -3.58 -1.76
CA GLY A 157 4.17 -3.62 -3.07
C GLY A 157 4.83 -2.29 -3.46
N ILE A 158 4.17 -1.15 -3.18
CA ILE A 158 4.74 0.16 -3.49
C ILE A 158 5.94 0.49 -2.60
N TRP A 159 5.93 0.11 -1.32
CA TRP A 159 7.09 0.24 -0.44
C TRP A 159 8.27 -0.60 -0.94
N THR A 160 8.03 -1.86 -1.30
CA THR A 160 9.07 -2.72 -1.86
C THR A 160 9.61 -2.17 -3.18
N LEU A 161 8.75 -1.61 -4.04
CA LEU A 161 9.16 -0.96 -5.28
C LEU A 161 10.07 0.24 -5.02
N LEU A 162 9.69 1.12 -4.09
CA LEU A 162 10.48 2.29 -3.70
C LEU A 162 11.86 1.90 -3.17
N HIS A 163 11.94 0.88 -2.30
CA HIS A 163 13.24 0.38 -1.84
C HIS A 163 14.06 -0.21 -2.98
N ALA A 164 13.45 -1.00 -3.87
CA ALA A 164 14.15 -1.60 -5.00
C ALA A 164 14.74 -0.54 -5.95
N VAL A 165 14.00 0.51 -6.28
CA VAL A 165 14.50 1.59 -7.14
C VAL A 165 15.63 2.38 -6.48
N THR A 166 15.60 2.60 -5.15
CA THR A 166 16.70 3.27 -4.45
C THR A 166 18.00 2.46 -4.49
N VAL A 167 17.92 1.14 -4.27
CA VAL A 167 19.09 0.25 -4.34
C VAL A 167 19.59 0.15 -5.79
N GLN A 168 18.68 0.11 -6.76
CA GLN A 168 19.05 0.09 -8.17
C GLN A 168 19.72 1.41 -8.60
N ALA A 169 19.27 2.55 -8.08
CA ALA A 169 19.90 3.83 -8.32
C ALA A 169 21.33 3.86 -7.80
N TYR A 170 21.55 3.48 -6.54
CA TYR A 170 22.90 3.37 -5.98
C TYR A 170 23.82 2.52 -6.87
N LYS A 171 23.37 1.32 -7.26
CA LYS A 171 24.16 0.41 -8.11
C LYS A 171 24.47 0.98 -9.49
N ILE A 172 23.55 1.72 -10.12
CA ILE A 172 23.76 2.26 -11.47
C ILE A 172 24.70 3.45 -11.44
N GLU A 173 24.51 4.37 -10.48
CA GLU A 173 25.35 5.57 -10.40
C GLU A 173 26.77 5.23 -9.92
N GLU A 174 26.95 4.30 -8.99
CA GLU A 174 28.27 3.81 -8.56
C GLU A 174 29.08 3.20 -9.72
N ASN A 175 28.41 2.52 -10.66
CA ASN A 175 29.06 1.96 -11.86
C ASN A 175 29.23 2.98 -13.01
N SER A 176 28.77 4.22 -12.83
CA SER A 176 28.89 5.29 -13.84
C SER A 176 30.02 6.27 -13.52
N GLU A 177 30.66 6.13 -12.35
CA GLU A 177 31.91 6.79 -11.94
C GLU A 177 33.14 5.98 -12.38
#